data_AF-A0A924UUW4-F1
#
_entry.id   AF-A0A924UUW4-F1
#
_cell.length_a   1.000
_cell.length_b   1.000
_cell.length_c   1.000
_cell.angle_alpha   90.00
_cell.angle_beta   90.00
_cell.angle_gamma   90.00
#
_symmetry.space_group_name_H-M   'P 1'
#
loop_
_entity.id
_entity.type
_entity.pdbx_description
1 polymer ?
#
loop_
_entity_poly.entity_id
_entity_poly.type
_entity_poly.pdbx_seq_one_letter_code
_entity_poly.pdbx_strand_id
1 'polypeptide(L)'
;MSKSKLGNPFVVAAVVQKTADAIPFLIKLSAVIAVVVVGYRMYTNRFIKIREINSYGAANVSFAQAIAKADSIAKSKGVFTTDFDNVATQIAQLNYNGFVRVYNAFGNRTGTYITGTDLNLIEWFYNQFNDHEVSQLSLLLGGAFF
;
A
#
# COMPACT_ATOMS: atom_id res chain seq x y z
N MET A 1 -4.17 52.11 -37.49
CA MET A 1 -3.44 52.21 -36.21
C MET A 1 -4.14 51.33 -35.18
N SER A 2 -3.56 50.18 -34.85
CA SER A 2 -4.13 49.24 -33.87
C SER A 2 -3.88 49.78 -32.46
N LYS A 3 -4.95 50.04 -31.69
CA LYS A 3 -4.85 50.44 -30.29
C LYS A 3 -4.40 49.23 -29.47
N SER A 4 -3.20 49.32 -28.91
CA SER A 4 -2.66 48.34 -27.98
C SER A 4 -3.64 48.11 -26.82
N LYS A 5 -4.19 46.89 -26.70
CA LYS A 5 -5.03 46.44 -25.58
C LYS A 5 -4.18 46.11 -24.34
N LEU A 6 -3.20 46.95 -24.03
CA LEU A 6 -2.52 46.86 -22.74
C LEU A 6 -3.46 47.47 -21.71
N GLY A 7 -4.09 46.61 -20.91
CA GLY A 7 -4.87 47.04 -19.75
C GLY A 7 -4.02 47.96 -18.86
N ASN A 8 -4.68 48.85 -18.12
CA ASN A 8 -4.03 49.88 -17.30
C ASN A 8 -2.80 49.29 -16.56
N PRO A 9 -1.58 49.78 -16.82
CA PRO A 9 -0.35 49.19 -16.30
C PRO A 9 -0.32 49.15 -14.76
N PHE A 10 -1.03 50.06 -14.09
CA PHE A 10 -1.21 50.04 -12.64
C PHE A 10 -2.08 48.87 -12.16
N VAL A 11 -3.10 48.49 -12.93
CA VAL A 11 -3.95 47.33 -12.62
C VAL A 11 -3.18 46.03 -12.86
N VAL A 12 -2.41 45.94 -13.94
CA VAL A 12 -1.55 44.79 -14.23
C VAL A 12 -0.47 44.62 -13.15
N ALA A 13 0.21 45.72 -12.77
CA ALA A 13 1.21 45.71 -11.71
C ALA A 13 0.62 45.34 -10.35
N ALA A 14 -0.56 45.86 -10.00
CA ALA A 14 -1.24 45.52 -8.74
C ALA A 14 -1.67 44.05 -8.67
N VAL A 15 -2.10 43.45 -9.79
CA VAL A 15 -2.43 42.03 -9.88
C VAL A 15 -1.17 41.17 -9.76
N VAL A 16 -0.08 41.53 -10.45
CA VAL A 16 1.21 40.83 -10.37
C VAL A 16 1.80 40.90 -8.96
N GLN A 17 1.75 42.07 -8.31
CA GLN A 17 2.22 42.26 -6.94
C GLN A 17 1.42 41.41 -5.93
N LYS A 18 0.08 41.42 -6.02
CA LYS A 18 -0.77 40.59 -5.16
C LYS A 18 -0.54 39.08 -5.37
N THR A 19 -0.23 38.68 -6.59
CA THR A 19 0.13 37.28 -6.89
C THR A 19 1.50 36.94 -6.31
N ALA A 20 2.48 37.85 -6.43
CA ALA A 20 3.83 37.68 -5.87
C ALA A 20 3.82 37.58 -4.34
N ASP A 21 3.01 38.39 -3.66
CA ASP A 21 2.89 38.40 -2.19
C ASP A 21 2.18 37.13 -1.66
N ALA A 22 1.35 36.50 -2.48
CA ALA A 22 0.67 35.24 -2.14
C ALA A 22 1.57 34.01 -2.29
N ILE A 23 2.62 34.05 -3.13
CA ILE A 23 3.51 32.91 -3.39
C ILE A 23 4.17 32.38 -2.10
N PRO A 24 4.78 33.20 -1.23
CA PRO A 24 5.38 32.72 0.02
C PRO A 24 4.35 32.07 0.96
N PHE A 25 3.13 32.60 1.01
CA PHE A 25 2.04 32.01 1.80
C PHE A 25 1.62 30.65 1.25
N LEU A 26 1.44 30.54 -0.07
CA LEU A 26 1.06 29.28 -0.73
C LEU A 26 2.14 28.20 -0.58
N ILE A 27 3.43 28.58 -0.64
CA ILE A 27 4.55 27.65 -0.41
C ILE A 27 4.56 27.16 1.04
N LYS A 28 4.35 28.05 2.03
CA LYS A 28 4.28 27.64 3.45
C LYS A 28 3.07 26.75 3.70
N LEU A 29 1.91 27.09 3.12
CA LEU A 29 0.69 26.30 3.26
C LEU A 29 0.85 24.91 2.64
N SER A 30 1.43 24.80 1.44
CA SER A 30 1.66 23.51 0.79
C SER A 30 2.65 22.65 1.56
N ALA A 31 3.70 23.25 2.14
CA ALA A 31 4.63 22.55 3.02
C ALA A 31 3.94 22.01 4.28
N VAL A 32 3.08 22.81 4.93
CA VAL A 32 2.30 22.37 6.09
C VAL A 32 1.34 21.24 5.71
N ILE A 33 0.62 21.37 4.59
CA ILE A 33 -0.26 20.31 4.09
C ILE A 33 0.53 19.03 3.81
N ALA A 34 1.71 19.14 3.19
CA ALA A 34 2.57 17.99 2.93
C ALA A 34 2.97 17.29 4.24
N VAL A 35 3.38 18.04 5.26
CA VAL A 35 3.72 17.48 6.59
C VAL A 35 2.50 16.82 7.25
N VAL A 36 1.33 17.46 7.21
CA VAL A 36 0.09 16.91 7.78
C VAL A 36 -0.31 15.63 7.07
N VAL A 37 -0.28 15.60 5.73
CA VAL A 37 -0.61 14.41 4.93
C VAL A 37 0.39 13.27 5.16
N VAL A 38 1.68 13.57 5.19
CA VAL A 38 2.73 12.57 5.46
C VAL A 38 2.59 12.03 6.89
N GLY A 39 2.46 12.91 7.89
CA GLY A 39 2.28 12.51 9.28
C GLY A 39 1.00 11.68 9.50
N TYR A 40 -0.10 12.07 8.86
CA TYR A 40 -1.35 11.32 8.89
C TYR A 40 -1.19 9.93 8.27
N ARG A 41 -0.59 9.83 7.07
CA ARG A 41 -0.31 8.53 6.41
C ARG A 41 0.60 7.64 7.24
N MET A 42 1.63 8.20 7.88
CA MET A 42 2.52 7.45 8.77
C MET A 42 1.78 6.92 10.01
N TYR A 43 0.81 7.68 10.53
CA TYR A 43 0.01 7.27 11.68
C TYR A 43 -1.04 6.21 11.32
N THR A 44 -1.73 6.35 10.18
CA THR A 44 -2.83 5.46 9.79
C THR A 44 -2.39 4.20 9.07
N ASN A 45 -1.25 4.19 8.36
CA ASN A 45 -0.79 3.01 7.59
C ASN A 45 0.08 2.05 8.42
N ARG A 46 -0.29 1.81 9.68
CA ARG A 46 0.46 0.89 10.56
C ARG A 46 -0.02 -0.54 10.34
N PHE A 47 0.90 -1.43 9.97
CA PHE A 47 0.62 -2.86 9.89
C PHE A 47 0.12 -3.41 11.23
N ILE A 48 -1.05 -4.03 11.24
CA ILE A 48 -1.64 -4.67 12.41
C ILE A 48 -1.21 -6.14 12.42
N LYS A 49 -0.35 -6.49 13.38
CA LYS A 49 0.08 -7.87 13.60
C LYS A 49 -1.06 -8.72 14.16
N ILE A 50 -1.24 -9.92 13.63
CA ILE A 50 -2.17 -10.92 14.16
C ILE A 50 -1.43 -11.79 15.17
N ARG A 51 -2.03 -12.06 16.34
CA ARG A 51 -1.42 -12.94 17.33
C ARG A 51 -1.68 -14.40 16.97
N GLU A 52 -0.67 -15.25 17.11
CA GLU A 52 -0.83 -16.70 17.05
C GLU A 52 -1.77 -17.17 18.18
N ILE A 53 -2.69 -18.07 17.86
CA ILE A 53 -3.72 -18.53 18.78
C ILE A 53 -3.31 -19.88 19.36
N ASN A 54 -3.24 -19.99 20.68
CA ASN A 54 -2.80 -21.19 21.40
C ASN A 54 -3.75 -22.39 21.25
N SER A 55 -5.02 -22.18 20.87
CA SER A 55 -5.98 -23.26 20.61
C SER A 55 -5.73 -23.98 19.28
N TYR A 56 -4.96 -23.37 18.36
CA TYR A 56 -4.51 -24.02 17.13
C TYR A 56 -3.12 -24.60 17.32
N GLY A 57 -2.76 -25.60 16.50
CA GLY A 57 -1.40 -26.14 16.49
C GLY A 57 -0.35 -25.03 16.30
N ALA A 58 0.80 -25.19 16.93
CA ALA A 58 1.91 -24.24 16.79
C ALA A 58 2.26 -24.03 15.30
N ALA A 59 2.72 -22.84 14.94
CA ALA A 59 3.09 -22.53 13.55
C ALA A 59 4.07 -23.57 13.00
N ASN A 60 3.72 -24.19 11.86
CA ASN A 60 4.52 -25.23 11.22
C ASN A 60 5.70 -24.70 10.39
N VAL A 61 5.99 -23.40 10.49
CA VAL A 61 7.12 -22.72 9.84
C VAL A 61 7.90 -21.90 10.86
N SER A 62 9.22 -21.89 10.72
CA SER A 62 10.09 -21.03 11.52
C SER A 62 9.95 -19.56 11.11
N PHE A 63 10.44 -18.63 11.95
CA PHE A 63 10.45 -17.20 11.60
C PHE A 63 11.24 -16.92 10.31
N ALA A 64 12.40 -17.57 10.13
CA ALA A 64 13.21 -17.41 8.92
C ALA A 64 12.49 -17.93 7.67
N GLN A 65 11.79 -19.07 7.79
CA GLN A 65 10.98 -19.60 6.70
C GLN A 65 9.79 -18.68 6.38
N ALA A 66 9.16 -18.11 7.41
CA ALA A 66 8.06 -17.18 7.21
C ALA A 66 8.49 -15.91 6.47
N ILE A 67 9.67 -15.36 6.80
CA ILE A 67 10.28 -14.23 6.08
C ILE A 67 10.57 -14.62 4.63
N ALA A 68 11.21 -15.76 4.39
CA ALA A 68 11.54 -16.22 3.05
C ALA A 68 10.29 -16.43 2.18
N LYS A 69 9.23 -17.03 2.75
CA LYS A 69 7.93 -17.21 2.09
C LYS A 69 7.28 -15.85 1.78
N ALA A 70 7.23 -14.94 2.76
CA ALA A 70 6.66 -13.61 2.59
C ALA A 70 7.38 -12.80 1.51
N ASP A 71 8.72 -12.84 1.48
CA ASP A 71 9.50 -12.18 0.45
C ASP A 71 9.30 -12.81 -0.94
N SER A 72 9.16 -14.14 -1.00
CA SER A 72 8.84 -14.84 -2.26
C SER A 72 7.45 -14.41 -2.78
N ILE A 73 6.44 -14.34 -1.91
CA ILE A 73 5.10 -13.84 -2.27
C ILE A 73 5.17 -12.41 -2.81
N ALA A 74 5.88 -11.52 -2.12
CA ALA A 74 6.03 -10.14 -2.56
C ALA A 74 6.75 -10.02 -3.93
N LYS A 75 7.71 -10.92 -4.19
CA LYS A 75 8.44 -10.99 -5.47
C LYS A 75 7.63 -11.62 -6.61
N SER A 76 6.55 -12.35 -6.32
CA SER A 76 5.63 -12.86 -7.35
C SER A 76 4.91 -11.75 -8.12
N LYS A 77 4.96 -10.51 -7.63
CA LYS A 77 4.34 -9.36 -8.27
C LYS A 77 5.10 -8.97 -9.54
N GLY A 78 4.50 -9.21 -10.69
CA GLY A 78 4.97 -8.69 -11.97
C GLY A 78 4.45 -7.27 -12.24
N VAL A 79 4.84 -6.73 -13.41
CA VAL A 79 4.40 -5.41 -13.87
C VAL A 79 2.94 -5.43 -14.33
N PHE A 80 2.51 -6.55 -14.94
CA PHE A 80 1.17 -6.70 -15.53
C PHE A 80 0.32 -7.78 -14.86
N THR A 81 0.97 -8.84 -14.34
CA THR A 81 0.31 -9.99 -13.72
C THR A 81 1.10 -10.43 -12.49
N THR A 82 0.44 -11.12 -11.57
CA THR A 82 1.07 -11.72 -10.38
C THR A 82 1.13 -13.23 -10.56
N ASP A 83 2.27 -13.84 -10.23
CA ASP A 83 2.48 -15.28 -10.31
C ASP A 83 1.69 -16.01 -9.20
N PHE A 84 0.47 -16.42 -9.56
CA PHE A 84 -0.45 -17.14 -8.67
C PHE A 84 0.16 -18.46 -8.18
N ASP A 85 0.78 -19.24 -9.06
CA ASP A 85 1.30 -20.58 -8.74
C ASP A 85 2.44 -20.50 -7.71
N ASN A 86 3.33 -19.51 -7.81
CA ASN A 86 4.33 -19.28 -6.79
C ASN A 86 3.67 -18.88 -5.46
N VAL A 87 2.71 -17.97 -5.46
CA VAL A 87 2.00 -17.56 -4.21
C VAL A 87 1.30 -18.76 -3.57
N ALA A 88 0.54 -19.53 -4.35
CA ALA A 88 -0.14 -20.74 -3.90
C ALA A 88 0.86 -21.73 -3.27
N THR A 89 2.01 -21.96 -3.91
CA THR A 89 3.07 -22.82 -3.38
C THR A 89 3.65 -22.30 -2.06
N GLN A 90 3.81 -20.99 -1.91
CA GLN A 90 4.35 -20.42 -0.66
C GLN A 90 3.38 -20.55 0.51
N ILE A 91 2.07 -20.48 0.27
CA ILE A 91 1.05 -20.58 1.32
C ILE A 91 0.52 -22.00 1.52
N ALA A 92 0.75 -22.91 0.57
CA ALA A 92 0.31 -24.30 0.65
C ALA A 92 0.84 -24.97 1.92
N GLN A 93 -0.02 -25.80 2.53
CA GLN A 93 0.25 -26.58 3.72
C GLN A 93 0.60 -25.76 4.98
N LEU A 94 0.43 -24.44 4.98
CA LEU A 94 0.51 -23.66 6.21
C LEU A 94 -0.68 -24.00 7.09
N ASN A 95 -0.42 -24.30 8.37
CA ASN A 95 -1.49 -24.32 9.36
C ASN A 95 -1.88 -22.89 9.77
N TYR A 96 -2.93 -22.73 10.57
CA TYR A 96 -3.44 -21.41 10.96
C TYR A 96 -2.34 -20.48 11.50
N ASN A 97 -1.58 -20.95 12.49
CA ASN A 97 -0.51 -20.15 13.09
C ASN A 97 0.69 -19.96 12.13
N GLY A 98 0.93 -20.90 11.21
CA GLY A 98 1.92 -20.78 10.14
C GLY A 98 1.57 -19.65 9.17
N PHE A 99 0.29 -19.57 8.76
CA PHE A 99 -0.20 -18.45 7.95
C PHE A 99 -0.10 -17.13 8.71
N VAL A 100 -0.54 -17.06 9.97
CA VAL A 100 -0.41 -15.85 10.81
C VAL A 100 1.04 -15.39 10.90
N ARG A 101 2.01 -16.33 11.00
CA ARG A 101 3.43 -15.99 11.04
C ARG A 101 3.93 -15.43 9.70
N VAL A 102 3.51 -16.00 8.57
CA VAL A 102 3.83 -15.46 7.22
C VAL A 102 3.17 -14.10 7.01
N TYR A 103 1.90 -13.94 7.39
CA TYR A 103 1.19 -12.66 7.38
C TYR A 103 1.96 -11.59 8.15
N ASN A 104 2.39 -11.92 9.37
CA ASN A 104 3.17 -11.01 10.22
C ASN A 104 4.55 -10.67 9.64
N ALA A 105 5.19 -11.61 8.95
CA ALA A 105 6.46 -11.41 8.29
C ALA A 105 6.33 -10.59 6.98
N PHE A 106 5.20 -10.72 6.29
CA PHE A 106 4.89 -9.95 5.09
C PHE A 106 4.77 -8.46 5.41
N GLY A 107 4.09 -8.13 6.51
CA GLY A 107 3.89 -6.76 6.94
C GLY A 107 2.98 -6.01 5.98
N ASN A 108 3.31 -4.75 5.73
CA ASN A 108 2.69 -3.96 4.68
C ASN A 108 3.59 -3.96 3.45
N ARG A 109 3.04 -4.29 2.28
CA ARG A 109 3.75 -4.24 0.99
C ARG A 109 2.91 -3.53 -0.05
N THR A 110 3.57 -2.88 -1.00
CA THR A 110 2.89 -2.13 -2.04
C THR A 110 2.06 -3.06 -2.93
N GLY A 111 0.74 -2.81 -3.00
CA GLY A 111 -0.17 -3.41 -3.97
C GLY A 111 0.12 -2.93 -5.40
N THR A 112 -0.86 -2.86 -6.27
CA THR A 112 -0.67 -2.41 -7.66
C THR A 112 -0.07 -1.00 -7.72
N TYR A 113 0.88 -0.77 -8.64
CA TYR A 113 1.61 0.50 -8.76
C TYR A 113 0.71 1.74 -8.90
N ILE A 114 -0.52 1.54 -9.40
CA ILE A 114 -1.51 2.61 -9.61
C ILE A 114 -2.13 3.07 -8.30
N THR A 115 -2.32 2.19 -7.31
CA THR A 115 -2.96 2.54 -6.04
C THR A 115 -1.96 3.05 -5.00
N GLY A 116 -0.66 2.77 -5.16
CA GLY A 116 0.42 3.28 -4.29
C GLY A 116 0.19 3.05 -2.80
N THR A 117 -0.69 2.11 -2.45
CA THR A 117 -1.15 1.85 -1.09
C THR A 117 -0.45 0.61 -0.58
N ASP A 118 0.02 0.73 0.65
CA ASP A 118 0.64 -0.35 1.40
C ASP A 118 -0.46 -1.26 1.95
N LEU A 119 -0.45 -2.52 1.52
CA LEU A 119 -1.46 -3.52 1.81
C LEU A 119 -0.87 -4.59 2.72
N ASN A 120 -1.66 -5.07 3.69
CA ASN A 120 -1.31 -6.30 4.39
C ASN A 120 -1.48 -7.51 3.47
N LEU A 121 -0.99 -8.69 3.86
CA LEU A 121 -1.01 -9.89 2.99
C LEU A 121 -2.40 -10.24 2.46
N ILE A 122 -3.44 -10.06 3.28
CA ILE A 122 -4.82 -10.39 2.95
C ILE A 122 -5.35 -9.42 1.88
N GLU A 123 -5.23 -8.14 2.15
CA GLU A 123 -5.60 -7.06 1.21
C GLU A 123 -4.80 -7.16 -0.09
N TRP A 124 -3.53 -7.55 0.02
CA TRP A 124 -2.65 -7.73 -1.12
C TRP A 124 -3.14 -8.86 -2.04
N PHE A 125 -3.64 -9.98 -1.49
CA PHE A 125 -4.26 -11.03 -2.32
C PHE A 125 -5.49 -10.52 -3.07
N TYR A 126 -6.44 -9.86 -2.39
CA TYR A 126 -7.61 -9.27 -3.06
C TYR A 126 -7.24 -8.21 -4.10
N ASN A 127 -6.09 -7.55 -3.94
CA ASN A 127 -5.62 -6.56 -4.89
C ASN A 127 -4.90 -7.18 -6.11
N GLN A 128 -4.23 -8.32 -5.93
CA GLN A 128 -3.46 -8.97 -7.00
C GLN A 128 -4.27 -10.02 -7.78
N PHE A 129 -5.29 -10.61 -7.17
CA PHE A 129 -6.00 -11.77 -7.69
C PHE A 129 -7.49 -11.49 -7.79
N ASN A 130 -8.18 -12.24 -8.65
CA ASN A 130 -9.64 -12.21 -8.73
C ASN A 130 -10.29 -13.08 -7.63
N ASP A 131 -11.60 -12.92 -7.43
CA ASP A 131 -12.33 -13.62 -6.36
C ASP A 131 -12.21 -15.15 -6.41
N HIS A 132 -12.11 -15.72 -7.61
CA HIS A 132 -11.96 -17.17 -7.80
C HIS A 132 -10.56 -17.65 -7.37
N GLU A 133 -9.51 -16.92 -7.74
CA GLU A 133 -8.14 -17.19 -7.29
C GLU A 133 -8.00 -17.01 -5.78
N VAL A 134 -8.57 -15.95 -5.20
CA VAL A 134 -8.57 -15.76 -3.74
C VAL A 134 -9.29 -16.91 -3.03
N SER A 135 -10.41 -17.38 -3.59
CA SER A 135 -11.12 -18.55 -3.06
C SER A 135 -10.25 -19.81 -3.09
N GLN A 136 -9.44 -20.01 -4.14
CA GLN A 136 -8.49 -21.12 -4.18
C GLN A 136 -7.40 -21.00 -3.11
N LEU A 137 -6.86 -19.79 -2.89
CA LEU A 137 -5.90 -19.54 -1.81
C LEU A 137 -6.51 -19.82 -0.42
N SER A 138 -7.78 -19.44 -0.21
CA SER A 138 -8.54 -19.76 1.01
C SER A 138 -8.62 -21.26 1.26
N LEU A 139 -8.96 -22.04 0.22
CA LEU A 139 -9.04 -23.50 0.30
C LEU A 139 -7.69 -24.13 0.66
N LEU A 140 -6.57 -23.62 0.14
CA LEU A 140 -5.22 -24.10 0.51
C LEU A 140 -4.89 -23.85 2.00
N LEU A 141 -5.54 -22.87 2.61
CA LEU A 141 -5.42 -22.53 4.03
C LEU A 141 -6.52 -23.18 4.89
N GLY A 142 -7.26 -24.15 4.33
CA GLY A 142 -8.32 -24.87 5.03
C GLY A 142 -9.60 -24.04 5.23
N GLY A 143 -9.81 -23.00 4.42
CA GLY A 143 -10.99 -22.11 4.49
C GLY A 143 -11.00 -21.19 5.71
N ALA A 144 -9.89 -21.12 6.46
CA ALA A 144 -9.81 -20.35 7.71
C ALA A 144 -9.44 -18.87 7.51
N PHE A 145 -9.00 -18.50 6.30
CA PHE A 145 -8.64 -17.15 5.94
C PHE A 145 -9.26 -16.87 4.58
N PHE A 146 -9.93 -15.71 4.45
CA PHE A 146 -10.73 -15.27 3.29
C PHE A 146 -12.08 -15.98 3.16
#